data_AF-A0A7Y4JN80-F1
#
_entry.id   AF-A0A7Y4JN80-F1
#
_cell.length_a   1.000
_cell.length_b   1.000
_cell.length_c   1.000
_cell.angle_alpha   90.00
_cell.angle_beta   90.00
_cell.angle_gamma   90.00
#
_symmetry.space_group_name_H-M   'P 1'
#
loop_
_entity.id
_entity.type
_entity.pdbx_description
1 polymer ?
#
loop_
_entity_poly.entity_id
_entity_poly.type
_entity_poly.pdbx_seq_one_letter_code
_entity_poly.pdbx_strand_id
1 'polypeptide(L)'
;MFDQSPNVAIYPSGDVIYKQRMGMEKPPRFYRARLTQAQRDDLKHRLRSLDSLKPSYFVANGVCVPDETIQWRDEQGTLRQVEVSGVIEPKLAAIDRTRTPPAFLAIYDQLVEFQSANAVPYEPERTRVIFAPVRGPMADPIAWPQSWATPVSSGEDEYLHADLSGLRFDEIYNWIQTRHDRRQDVTSGGKGYYNFIQALYPGDPSPLPTPEPVVPEE
;
A
#
# COMPACT_ATOMS: atom_id res chain seq x y z
N MET A 1 -2.89 -6.08 -8.66
CA MET A 1 -3.01 -4.62 -8.85
C MET A 1 -1.92 -3.99 -8.00
N PHE A 2 -1.07 -3.15 -8.59
CA PHE A 2 0.03 -2.50 -7.86
C PHE A 2 -0.53 -1.65 -6.74
N ASP A 3 0.08 -1.68 -5.56
CA ASP A 3 -0.17 -0.70 -4.50
C ASP A 3 0.25 0.68 -5.02
N GLN A 4 -0.64 1.28 -5.80
CA GLN A 4 -0.60 2.68 -6.23
C GLN A 4 -1.25 3.57 -5.18
N SER A 5 -1.91 2.97 -4.20
CA SER A 5 -2.72 3.61 -3.21
C SER A 5 -1.91 4.55 -2.34
N PRO A 6 -2.11 5.88 -2.42
CA PRO A 6 -1.40 6.85 -1.60
C PRO A 6 -1.28 6.37 -0.16
N ASN A 7 -0.06 6.06 0.23
CA ASN A 7 0.27 5.70 1.59
C ASN A 7 1.01 6.90 2.16
N VAL A 8 0.42 7.49 3.18
CA VAL A 8 0.99 8.58 3.94
C VAL A 8 1.27 8.08 5.34
N ALA A 9 2.51 8.27 5.78
CA ALA A 9 2.95 8.03 7.14
C ALA A 9 3.28 9.36 7.83
N ILE A 10 2.62 9.60 8.96
CA ILE A 10 2.75 10.84 9.74
C ILE A 10 3.40 10.54 11.08
N TYR A 11 4.50 11.23 11.38
CA TYR A 11 5.33 11.00 12.56
C TYR A 11 5.16 12.08 13.63
N PRO A 12 5.37 11.78 14.93
CA PRO A 12 5.27 12.77 16.00
C PRO A 12 6.26 13.94 15.84
N SER A 13 7.40 13.69 15.17
CA SER A 13 8.39 14.71 14.82
C SER A 13 7.84 15.79 13.87
N GLY A 14 6.73 15.51 13.17
CA GLY A 14 6.23 16.35 12.09
C GLY A 14 6.75 15.98 10.71
N ASP A 15 7.54 14.91 10.62
CA ASP A 15 7.85 14.30 9.33
C ASP A 15 6.60 13.67 8.75
N VAL A 16 6.40 13.87 7.46
CA VAL A 16 5.38 13.22 6.65
C VAL A 16 6.10 12.55 5.49
N ILE A 17 5.91 11.25 5.33
CA ILE A 17 6.34 10.51 4.17
C ILE A 17 5.09 10.18 3.37
N TYR A 18 5.09 10.47 2.08
CA TYR A 18 3.92 10.23 1.23
C TYR A 18 4.31 9.66 -0.12
N LYS A 19 3.45 8.78 -0.63
CA LYS A 19 3.53 8.20 -1.97
C LYS A 19 2.67 9.02 -2.94
N GLN A 20 3.29 9.59 -3.96
CA GLN A 20 2.64 10.31 -5.04
C GLN A 20 2.47 9.41 -6.27
N ARG A 21 1.22 9.28 -6.75
CA ARG A 21 0.91 8.60 -8.02
C ARG A 21 1.46 9.41 -9.20
N MET A 22 2.07 8.71 -10.17
CA MET A 22 2.59 9.31 -11.41
C MET A 22 1.80 8.89 -12.66
N GLY A 23 0.60 8.33 -12.46
CA GLY A 23 -0.20 7.64 -13.47
C GLY A 23 -0.07 6.12 -13.38
N MET A 24 -0.95 5.38 -14.06
CA MET A 24 -1.04 3.91 -13.97
C MET A 24 0.19 3.18 -14.54
N GLU A 25 0.91 3.81 -15.46
CA GLU A 25 2.03 3.20 -16.19
C GLU A 25 3.39 3.53 -15.59
N LYS A 26 3.44 4.42 -14.58
CA LYS A 26 4.70 4.90 -14.00
C LYS A 26 4.83 4.46 -12.54
N PRO A 27 6.06 4.13 -12.09
CA PRO A 27 6.28 3.88 -10.68
C PRO A 27 5.89 5.13 -9.88
N PRO A 28 5.24 4.96 -8.71
CA PRO A 28 4.97 6.07 -7.82
C PRO A 28 6.28 6.68 -7.32
N ARG A 29 6.23 7.95 -6.91
CA ARG A 29 7.36 8.65 -6.29
C ARG A 29 7.09 8.87 -4.82
N PHE A 30 8.14 8.79 -4.00
CA PHE A 30 8.02 9.03 -2.57
C PHE A 30 8.69 10.33 -2.21
N TYR A 31 8.09 11.02 -1.27
CA TYR A 31 8.57 12.29 -0.78
C TYR A 31 8.51 12.33 0.72
N ARG A 32 9.45 13.08 1.30
CA ARG A 32 9.46 13.43 2.71
C ARG A 32 9.32 14.92 2.84
N ALA A 33 8.38 15.37 3.66
CA ALA A 33 8.22 16.77 4.02
C ALA A 33 8.24 16.92 5.53
N ARG A 34 8.73 18.06 6.02
CA ARG A 34 8.57 18.45 7.42
C ARG A 34 7.50 19.51 7.53
N LEU A 35 6.45 19.21 8.28
CA LEU A 35 5.36 20.13 8.52
C LEU A 35 5.77 21.23 9.51
N THR A 36 5.26 22.44 9.26
CA THR A 36 5.28 23.53 10.25
C THR A 36 4.40 23.19 11.46
N GLN A 37 4.58 23.88 12.58
CA GLN A 37 3.76 23.66 13.78
C GLN A 37 2.25 23.74 13.47
N ALA A 38 1.82 24.80 12.77
CA ALA A 38 0.42 25.00 12.41
C ALA A 38 -0.13 23.87 11.53
N GLN A 39 0.65 23.41 10.54
CA GLN A 39 0.26 22.28 9.69
C GLN A 39 0.17 20.97 10.48
N ARG A 40 1.07 20.76 11.46
CA ARG A 40 1.01 19.57 12.34
C ARG A 40 -0.24 19.57 13.19
N ASP A 41 -0.60 20.71 13.77
CA ASP A 41 -1.75 20.81 14.67
C ASP A 41 -3.06 20.63 13.90
N ASP A 42 -3.18 21.24 12.71
CA ASP A 42 -4.30 21.02 11.81
C ASP A 42 -4.42 19.54 11.37
N LEU A 43 -3.31 18.92 10.94
CA LEU A 43 -3.30 17.51 10.54
C LEU A 43 -3.66 16.59 11.71
N LYS A 44 -3.11 16.81 12.91
CA LYS A 44 -3.46 16.06 14.12
C LYS A 44 -4.94 16.18 14.44
N HIS A 45 -5.49 17.39 14.38
CA HIS A 45 -6.91 17.62 14.61
C HIS A 45 -7.78 16.82 13.63
N ARG A 46 -7.40 16.80 12.35
CA ARG A 46 -8.09 16.02 11.32
C ARG A 46 -7.98 14.51 11.56
N LEU A 47 -6.78 14.01 11.83
CA LEU A 47 -6.53 12.59 12.08
C LEU A 47 -7.37 12.03 13.24
N ARG A 48 -7.68 12.84 14.26
CA ARG A 48 -8.60 12.44 15.35
C ARG A 48 -9.99 12.05 14.85
N SER A 49 -10.43 12.53 13.68
CA SER A 49 -11.69 12.08 13.07
C SER A 49 -11.65 10.61 12.63
N LEU A 50 -10.45 10.06 12.38
CA LEU A 50 -10.25 8.65 12.03
C LEU A 50 -10.29 7.72 13.25
N ASP A 51 -10.09 8.21 14.48
CA ASP A 51 -10.04 7.37 15.68
C ASP A 51 -11.36 6.66 15.99
N SER A 52 -12.48 7.15 15.44
CA SER A 52 -13.79 6.52 15.57
C SER A 52 -14.08 5.47 14.49
N LEU A 53 -13.22 5.35 13.48
CA LEU A 53 -13.39 4.42 12.37
C LEU A 53 -12.87 3.03 12.74
N LYS A 54 -13.42 2.02 12.05
CA LYS A 54 -12.86 0.66 12.09
C LYS A 54 -11.49 0.65 11.38
N PRO A 55 -10.60 -0.30 11.72
CA PRO A 55 -9.29 -0.38 11.07
C PRO A 55 -9.34 -0.68 9.57
N SER A 56 -10.39 -1.37 9.08
CA SER A 56 -10.53 -1.72 7.66
C SER A 56 -12.00 -1.65 7.22
N TYR A 57 -12.22 -1.25 5.97
CA TYR A 57 -13.51 -1.21 5.29
C TYR A 57 -13.40 -1.82 3.89
N PHE A 58 -14.30 -2.75 3.56
CA PHE A 58 -14.45 -3.24 2.20
C PHE A 58 -15.61 -2.51 1.51
N VAL A 59 -15.28 -1.59 0.60
CA VAL A 59 -16.25 -0.73 -0.10
C VAL A 59 -16.34 -1.01 -1.59
N ALA A 60 -15.58 -1.98 -2.08
CA ALA A 60 -15.52 -2.38 -3.47
C ALA A 60 -16.83 -2.96 -4.00
N ASN A 61 -17.08 -2.78 -5.30
CA ASN A 61 -18.08 -3.54 -6.06
C ASN A 61 -17.42 -4.62 -6.93
N GLY A 62 -16.49 -5.40 -6.38
CA GLY A 62 -15.77 -6.44 -7.13
C GLY A 62 -14.71 -7.15 -6.32
N VAL A 63 -14.15 -8.19 -6.91
CA VAL A 63 -13.00 -8.93 -6.37
C VAL A 63 -11.69 -8.31 -6.84
N CYS A 64 -10.64 -8.35 -6.02
CA CYS A 64 -9.29 -7.85 -6.33
C CYS A 64 -9.20 -6.33 -6.60
N VAL A 65 -9.67 -5.52 -5.66
CA VAL A 65 -9.61 -4.04 -5.67
C VAL A 65 -8.34 -3.48 -5.00
N PRO A 66 -7.97 -2.21 -5.25
CA PRO A 66 -6.86 -1.59 -4.54
C PRO A 66 -7.23 -1.26 -3.09
N ASP A 67 -6.23 -1.27 -2.20
CA ASP A 67 -6.38 -0.93 -0.79
C ASP A 67 -5.77 0.44 -0.51
N GLU A 68 -6.62 1.40 -0.14
CA GLU A 68 -6.21 2.74 0.22
C GLU A 68 -5.94 2.85 1.72
N THR A 69 -4.71 3.20 2.11
CA THR A 69 -4.28 3.15 3.50
C THR A 69 -3.77 4.50 3.98
N ILE A 70 -4.33 4.98 5.10
CA ILE A 70 -3.79 6.14 5.84
C ILE A 70 -3.15 5.61 7.12
N GLN A 71 -1.86 5.91 7.32
CA GLN A 71 -1.09 5.50 8.49
C GLN A 71 -0.59 6.71 9.28
N TRP A 72 -0.74 6.69 10.59
CA TRP A 72 -0.22 7.75 11.44
C TRP A 72 0.21 7.22 12.79
N ARG A 73 1.10 7.94 13.47
CA ARG A 73 1.40 7.68 14.88
C ARG A 73 0.65 8.64 15.76
N ASP A 74 0.02 8.10 16.80
CA ASP A 74 -0.64 8.91 17.83
C ASP A 74 0.39 9.61 18.74
N GLU A 75 -0.10 10.34 19.74
CA GLU A 75 0.74 11.11 20.68
C GLU A 75 1.65 10.21 21.52
N GLN A 76 1.30 8.92 21.66
CA GLN A 76 2.06 7.88 22.35
C GLN A 76 3.06 7.17 21.42
N GLY A 77 3.06 7.49 20.12
CA GLY A 77 3.91 6.85 19.11
C GLY A 77 3.36 5.53 18.57
N THR A 78 2.15 5.14 18.96
CA THR A 78 1.47 3.92 18.50
C THR A 78 1.09 4.08 17.04
N LEU A 79 1.40 3.10 16.21
CA LEU A 79 0.94 3.09 14.83
C LEU A 79 -0.58 2.86 14.79
N ARG A 80 -1.26 3.74 14.08
CA ARG A 80 -2.68 3.70 13.77
C ARG A 80 -2.83 3.62 12.27
N GLN A 81 -3.84 2.91 11.81
CA GLN A 81 -4.14 2.81 10.40
C GLN A 81 -5.63 2.66 10.16
N VAL A 82 -6.07 3.19 9.02
CA VAL A 82 -7.38 2.88 8.44
C VAL A 82 -7.13 2.48 6.99
N GLU A 83 -7.72 1.36 6.60
CA GLU A 83 -7.65 0.79 5.26
C GLU A 83 -9.04 0.79 4.62
N VAL A 84 -9.10 1.10 3.33
CA VAL A 84 -10.32 1.05 2.53
C VAL A 84 -10.04 0.28 1.23
N SER A 85 -10.62 -0.92 1.10
CA SER A 85 -10.55 -1.72 -0.12
C SER A 85 -11.62 -1.27 -1.11
N GLY A 86 -11.20 -0.63 -2.21
CA GLY A 86 -12.09 -0.11 -3.24
C GLY A 86 -11.44 0.96 -4.09
N VAL A 87 -11.98 1.19 -5.29
CA VAL A 87 -11.49 2.29 -6.13
C VAL A 87 -12.13 3.56 -5.61
N ILE A 88 -11.40 4.43 -4.90
CA ILE A 88 -11.96 5.69 -4.35
C ILE A 88 -11.43 6.95 -5.06
N GLU A 89 -10.70 6.81 -6.16
CA GLU A 89 -10.20 7.95 -6.91
C GLU A 89 -11.36 8.73 -7.57
N PRO A 90 -11.49 10.07 -7.33
CA PRO A 90 -12.67 10.84 -7.74
C PRO A 90 -13.15 10.63 -9.18
N LYS A 91 -12.21 10.42 -10.12
CA LYS A 91 -12.51 10.25 -11.56
C LYS A 91 -13.00 8.86 -11.95
N LEU A 92 -12.82 7.85 -11.10
CA LEU A 92 -13.05 6.43 -11.42
C LEU A 92 -14.11 5.76 -10.52
N ALA A 93 -14.62 6.46 -9.50
CA ALA A 93 -15.05 5.81 -8.26
C ALA A 93 -16.45 6.21 -7.72
N ALA A 94 -17.41 6.57 -8.57
CA ALA A 94 -18.69 7.13 -8.09
C ALA A 94 -19.43 6.23 -7.06
N ILE A 95 -19.31 4.90 -7.16
CA ILE A 95 -20.05 3.93 -6.32
C ILE A 95 -19.27 3.56 -5.04
N ASP A 96 -17.96 3.38 -5.13
CA ASP A 96 -17.14 2.98 -3.97
C ASP A 96 -16.94 4.17 -3.01
N ARG A 97 -16.84 5.39 -3.55
CA ARG A 97 -16.74 6.62 -2.71
C ARG A 97 -17.99 6.86 -1.87
N THR A 98 -19.19 6.56 -2.36
CA THR A 98 -20.42 6.77 -1.55
C THR A 98 -20.51 5.81 -0.37
N ARG A 99 -19.82 4.65 -0.45
CA ARG A 99 -19.72 3.66 0.63
C ARG A 99 -18.52 3.89 1.54
N THR A 100 -17.58 4.75 1.14
CA THR A 100 -16.39 5.07 1.91
C THR A 100 -16.74 6.02 3.06
N PRO A 101 -16.21 5.82 4.28
CA PRO A 101 -16.43 6.75 5.39
C PRO A 101 -16.06 8.20 5.01
N PRO A 102 -16.95 9.18 5.23
CA PRO A 102 -16.68 10.58 4.85
C PRO A 102 -15.43 11.17 5.51
N ALA A 103 -15.14 10.79 6.76
CA ALA A 103 -13.93 11.21 7.47
C ALA A 103 -12.65 10.70 6.80
N PHE A 104 -12.66 9.45 6.30
CA PHE A 104 -11.55 8.90 5.53
C PHE A 104 -11.37 9.66 4.22
N LEU A 105 -12.45 9.84 3.44
CA LEU A 105 -12.38 10.57 2.16
C LEU A 105 -11.87 12.00 2.34
N ALA A 106 -12.34 12.72 3.37
CA ALA A 106 -11.93 14.10 3.61
C ALA A 106 -10.42 14.23 3.82
N ILE A 107 -9.80 13.26 4.49
CA ILE A 107 -8.35 13.24 4.71
C ILE A 107 -7.64 12.71 3.47
N TYR A 108 -8.13 11.62 2.88
CA TYR A 108 -7.60 11.04 1.65
C TYR A 108 -7.48 12.08 0.52
N ASP A 109 -8.58 12.78 0.21
CA ASP A 109 -8.60 13.77 -0.88
C ASP A 109 -7.60 14.91 -0.66
N GLN A 110 -7.34 15.29 0.60
CA GLN A 110 -6.31 16.27 0.93
C GLN A 110 -4.90 15.71 0.78
N LEU A 111 -4.70 14.45 1.17
CA LEU A 111 -3.41 13.79 1.12
C LEU A 111 -2.97 13.46 -0.30
N VAL A 112 -3.89 13.09 -1.20
CA VAL A 112 -3.55 12.80 -2.60
C VAL A 112 -3.11 14.05 -3.37
N GLU A 113 -3.59 15.22 -2.97
CA GLU A 113 -3.19 16.52 -3.51
C GLU A 113 -2.04 17.14 -2.71
N PHE A 114 -1.55 16.48 -1.66
CA PHE A 114 -0.53 17.03 -0.78
C PHE A 114 0.76 17.28 -1.55
N GLN A 115 1.13 18.56 -1.62
CA GLN A 115 2.41 19.01 -2.13
C GLN A 115 2.99 19.99 -1.11
N SER A 116 4.24 19.73 -0.71
CA SER A 116 4.98 20.67 0.12
C SER A 116 6.11 21.28 -0.70
N ALA A 117 6.23 22.61 -0.68
CA ALA A 117 7.34 23.31 -1.32
C ALA A 117 8.72 22.87 -0.78
N ASN A 118 8.74 22.33 0.44
CA ASN A 118 9.94 21.82 1.11
C ASN A 118 10.01 20.29 1.10
N ALA A 119 9.21 19.61 0.27
CA ALA A 119 9.31 18.17 0.10
C ALA A 119 10.63 17.80 -0.60
N VAL A 120 11.32 16.80 -0.07
CA VAL A 120 12.51 16.21 -0.70
C VAL A 120 12.17 14.81 -1.19
N PRO A 121 12.79 14.32 -2.27
CA PRO A 121 12.68 12.93 -2.66
C PRO A 121 13.03 12.01 -1.49
N TYR A 122 12.27 10.92 -1.37
CA TYR A 122 12.45 9.91 -0.34
C TYR A 122 12.60 8.55 -0.99
N GLU A 123 13.45 7.72 -0.41
CA GLU A 123 13.61 6.32 -0.81
C GLU A 123 13.11 5.47 0.36
N PRO A 124 12.16 4.54 0.14
CA PRO A 124 11.75 3.59 1.17
C PRO A 124 12.96 2.86 1.73
N GLU A 125 12.91 2.47 3.01
CA GLU A 125 14.00 1.67 3.57
C GLU A 125 13.99 0.27 2.95
N ARG A 126 12.78 -0.27 2.77
CA ARG A 126 12.54 -1.58 2.17
C ARG A 126 11.33 -1.55 1.24
N THR A 127 11.38 -2.42 0.25
CA THR A 127 10.25 -2.80 -0.59
C THR A 127 9.91 -4.24 -0.26
N ARG A 128 8.73 -4.47 0.29
CA ARG A 128 8.20 -5.82 0.51
C ARG A 128 7.48 -6.27 -0.73
N VAL A 129 7.84 -7.45 -1.23
CA VAL A 129 7.08 -8.16 -2.27
C VAL A 129 6.26 -9.23 -1.58
N ILE A 130 4.94 -9.19 -1.76
CA ILE A 130 3.98 -10.15 -1.20
C ILE A 130 3.59 -11.12 -2.30
N PHE A 131 3.63 -12.42 -2.01
CA PHE A 131 3.34 -13.52 -2.92
C PHE A 131 2.04 -14.19 -2.48
N ALA A 132 0.95 -13.95 -3.22
CA ALA A 132 -0.32 -14.61 -2.99
C ALA A 132 -0.41 -15.89 -3.86
N PRO A 133 -0.76 -17.05 -3.29
CA PRO A 133 -0.78 -18.31 -4.02
C PRO A 133 -1.82 -18.29 -5.15
N VAL A 134 -1.43 -18.76 -6.34
CA VAL A 134 -2.36 -18.93 -7.48
C VAL A 134 -3.14 -20.23 -7.30
N ARG A 135 -4.48 -20.13 -7.23
CA ARG A 135 -5.38 -21.29 -7.21
C ARG A 135 -5.71 -21.71 -8.65
N GLY A 136 -4.79 -22.37 -9.33
CA GLY A 136 -5.02 -22.83 -10.70
C GLY A 136 -3.76 -23.21 -11.47
N PRO A 137 -3.90 -23.74 -12.70
CA PRO A 137 -2.77 -24.03 -13.56
C PRO A 137 -2.09 -22.73 -14.01
N MET A 138 -0.76 -22.68 -13.87
CA MET A 138 0.05 -21.57 -14.37
C MET A 138 0.23 -21.69 -15.88
N ALA A 139 -0.01 -20.61 -16.61
CA ALA A 139 0.13 -20.60 -18.06
C ALA A 139 1.60 -20.41 -18.50
N ASP A 140 2.35 -19.53 -17.81
CA ASP A 140 3.75 -19.20 -18.13
C ASP A 140 4.51 -18.80 -16.85
N PRO A 141 4.95 -19.79 -16.05
CA PRO A 141 5.66 -19.52 -14.80
C PRO A 141 7.06 -19.01 -15.06
N ILE A 142 7.45 -17.94 -14.38
CA ILE A 142 8.82 -17.46 -14.35
C ILE A 142 9.45 -17.65 -12.98
N ALA A 143 10.76 -17.89 -12.93
CA ALA A 143 11.46 -18.02 -11.66
C ALA A 143 11.65 -16.65 -10.98
N TRP A 144 11.52 -16.62 -9.65
CA TRP A 144 11.98 -15.48 -8.85
C TRP A 144 13.49 -15.25 -9.04
N PRO A 145 13.97 -14.00 -9.18
CA PRO A 145 15.40 -13.74 -9.40
C PRO A 145 16.26 -14.26 -8.24
N GLN A 146 17.24 -15.12 -8.54
CA GLN A 146 18.12 -15.70 -7.50
C GLN A 146 19.01 -14.65 -6.80
N SER A 147 19.25 -13.49 -7.43
CA SER A 147 19.98 -12.38 -6.84
C SER A 147 19.15 -11.53 -5.88
N TRP A 148 17.86 -11.84 -5.72
CA TRP A 148 16.94 -11.15 -4.82
C TRP A 148 16.78 -11.96 -3.53
N ALA A 149 16.29 -11.32 -2.47
CA ALA A 149 16.01 -12.00 -1.21
C ALA A 149 15.05 -13.18 -1.44
N THR A 150 15.32 -14.31 -0.78
CA THR A 150 14.47 -15.50 -0.89
C THR A 150 13.10 -15.24 -0.26
N PRO A 151 11.99 -15.58 -0.93
CA PRO A 151 10.66 -15.47 -0.33
C PRO A 151 10.54 -16.39 0.89
N VAL A 152 10.00 -15.86 1.99
CA VAL A 152 9.76 -16.58 3.24
C VAL A 152 8.28 -16.57 3.58
N SER A 153 7.80 -17.59 4.32
CA SER A 153 6.38 -17.67 4.72
C SER A 153 5.99 -16.52 5.64
N SER A 154 4.80 -15.96 5.40
CA SER A 154 4.18 -14.94 6.25
C SER A 154 3.32 -15.53 7.39
N GLY A 155 3.16 -16.86 7.46
CA GLY A 155 2.26 -17.52 8.41
C GLY A 155 1.44 -18.65 7.77
N GLU A 156 0.21 -18.82 8.27
CA GLU A 156 -0.65 -19.99 7.98
C GLU A 156 -1.23 -19.99 6.55
N ASP A 157 -1.37 -18.83 5.90
CA ASP A 157 -2.16 -18.68 4.67
C ASP A 157 -1.41 -19.00 3.35
N GLU A 158 -0.29 -19.72 3.40
CA GLU A 158 0.62 -19.99 2.27
C GLU A 158 1.20 -18.75 1.56
N TYR A 159 0.89 -17.53 2.04
CA TYR A 159 1.51 -16.30 1.56
C TYR A 159 3.00 -16.31 1.84
N LEU A 160 3.77 -15.84 0.87
CA LEU A 160 5.18 -15.54 1.08
C LEU A 160 5.40 -14.03 1.05
N HIS A 161 6.53 -13.59 1.60
CA HIS A 161 7.04 -12.25 1.38
C HIS A 161 8.55 -12.27 1.17
N ALA A 162 9.06 -11.28 0.45
CA ALA A 162 10.48 -11.00 0.33
C ALA A 162 10.72 -9.51 0.57
N ASP A 163 11.59 -9.18 1.52
CA ASP A 163 11.98 -7.81 1.81
C ASP A 163 13.25 -7.48 1.01
N LEU A 164 13.15 -6.48 0.13
CA LEU A 164 14.24 -6.00 -0.72
C LEU A 164 14.61 -4.56 -0.32
N SER A 165 15.82 -4.11 -0.68
CA SER A 165 16.23 -2.72 -0.48
C SER A 165 15.30 -1.78 -1.23
N GLY A 166 14.83 -0.71 -0.56
CA GLY A 166 13.98 0.29 -1.21
C GLY A 166 14.70 1.11 -2.28
N LEU A 167 16.04 1.11 -2.30
CA LEU A 167 16.85 1.64 -3.42
C LEU A 167 16.53 0.96 -4.77
N ARG A 168 15.96 -0.25 -4.72
CA ARG A 168 15.58 -1.03 -5.90
C ARG A 168 14.10 -0.88 -6.25
N PHE A 169 13.37 0.04 -5.63
CA PHE A 169 11.92 0.15 -5.83
C PHE A 169 11.53 0.23 -7.31
N ASP A 170 12.16 1.10 -8.10
CA ASP A 170 11.88 1.24 -9.53
C ASP A 170 12.18 -0.06 -10.30
N GLU A 171 13.26 -0.76 -9.97
CA GLU A 171 13.61 -2.06 -10.59
C GLU A 171 12.53 -3.12 -10.29
N ILE A 172 12.16 -3.24 -9.02
CA ILE A 172 11.16 -4.21 -8.54
C ILE A 172 9.79 -3.91 -9.15
N TYR A 173 9.37 -2.64 -9.13
CA TYR A 173 8.13 -2.17 -9.73
C TYR A 173 8.07 -2.56 -11.21
N ASN A 174 9.09 -2.18 -11.99
CA ASN A 174 9.13 -2.45 -13.42
C ASN A 174 9.17 -3.95 -13.72
N TRP A 175 9.89 -4.73 -12.91
CA TRP A 175 9.93 -6.17 -13.06
C TRP A 175 8.53 -6.76 -12.89
N ILE A 176 7.83 -6.46 -11.81
CA ILE A 176 6.49 -6.99 -11.52
C ILE A 176 5.46 -6.48 -12.56
N GLN A 177 5.50 -5.19 -12.93
CA GLN A 177 4.64 -4.60 -13.97
C GLN A 177 4.75 -5.36 -15.29
N THR A 178 5.98 -5.62 -15.74
CA THR A 178 6.20 -6.35 -16.99
C THR A 178 5.58 -7.75 -16.97
N ARG A 179 5.57 -8.42 -15.82
CA ARG A 179 5.02 -9.78 -15.69
C ARG A 179 3.51 -9.76 -15.64
N HIS A 180 2.96 -8.81 -14.91
CA HIS A 180 1.53 -8.57 -14.87
C HIS A 180 0.99 -8.31 -16.30
N ASP A 181 1.63 -7.44 -17.06
CA ASP A 181 1.22 -7.12 -18.44
C ASP A 181 1.31 -8.32 -19.38
N ARG A 182 2.24 -9.25 -19.11
CA ARG A 182 2.42 -10.50 -19.85
C ARG A 182 1.61 -11.67 -19.29
N ARG A 183 0.85 -11.47 -18.21
CA ARG A 183 0.12 -12.53 -17.47
C ARG A 183 1.03 -13.69 -17.05
N GLN A 184 2.24 -13.37 -16.61
CA GLN A 184 3.23 -14.34 -16.12
C GLN A 184 3.14 -14.45 -14.60
N ASP A 185 3.01 -15.69 -14.11
CA ASP A 185 3.03 -15.99 -12.67
C ASP A 185 4.47 -16.20 -12.20
N VAL A 186 4.76 -15.87 -10.95
CA VAL A 186 6.10 -16.09 -10.38
C VAL A 186 6.12 -17.40 -9.63
N THR A 187 7.19 -18.17 -9.79
CA THR A 187 7.40 -19.43 -9.09
C THR A 187 8.44 -19.31 -8.00
N SER A 188 8.11 -19.91 -6.85
CA SER A 188 9.01 -20.13 -5.73
C SER A 188 8.72 -21.52 -5.15
N GLY A 189 9.76 -22.34 -4.97
CA GLY A 189 9.58 -23.71 -4.45
C GLY A 189 8.64 -24.60 -5.28
N GLY A 190 8.49 -24.35 -6.58
CA GLY A 190 7.59 -25.10 -7.47
C GLY A 190 6.11 -24.70 -7.40
N LYS A 191 5.74 -23.73 -6.56
CA LYS A 191 4.39 -23.16 -6.50
C LYS A 191 4.31 -21.83 -7.24
N GLY A 192 3.12 -21.51 -7.76
CA GLY A 192 2.81 -20.26 -8.47
C GLY A 192 2.23 -19.17 -7.58
N TYR A 193 2.62 -17.93 -7.84
CA TYR A 193 2.22 -16.78 -7.05
C TYR A 193 1.91 -15.55 -7.92
N TYR A 194 0.83 -14.85 -7.54
CA TYR A 194 0.62 -13.44 -7.87
C TYR A 194 1.43 -12.57 -6.92
N ASN A 195 1.90 -11.42 -7.40
CA ASN A 195 2.84 -10.59 -6.66
C ASN A 195 2.30 -9.17 -6.48
N PHE A 196 2.51 -8.63 -5.29
CA PHE A 196 2.21 -7.25 -4.92
C PHE A 196 3.46 -6.63 -4.31
N ILE A 197 3.54 -5.30 -4.33
CA ILE A 197 4.61 -4.57 -3.64
C ILE A 197 4.02 -3.67 -2.58
N GLN A 198 4.77 -3.47 -1.51
CA GLN A 198 4.49 -2.51 -0.47
C GLN A 198 5.78 -1.78 -0.13
N ALA A 199 5.76 -0.45 -0.15
CA ALA A 199 6.86 0.33 0.40
C ALA A 199 6.76 0.35 1.92
N LEU A 200 7.86 0.06 2.62
CA LEU A 200 7.92 0.09 4.07
C LEU A 200 8.64 1.36 4.54
N TYR A 201 8.01 2.05 5.49
CA TYR A 201 8.48 3.26 6.13
C TYR A 201 9.09 2.99 7.51
N PRO A 202 9.85 3.94 8.06
CA PRO A 202 10.46 3.82 9.38
C PRO A 202 9.46 3.40 10.48
N GLY A 203 9.71 2.23 11.05
CA GLY A 203 8.91 1.68 12.14
C GLY A 203 7.55 1.09 11.74
N ASP A 204 7.29 0.89 10.45
CA ASP A 204 6.18 0.03 10.04
C ASP A 204 6.35 -1.37 10.64
N PRO A 205 5.29 -2.00 11.19
CA PRO A 205 5.37 -3.36 11.69
C PRO A 205 5.72 -4.33 10.56
N SER A 206 6.56 -5.33 10.87
CA SER A 206 6.62 -6.55 10.05
C SER A 206 5.22 -7.18 9.98
N PRO A 207 4.90 -7.88 8.87
CA PRO A 207 3.61 -7.78 8.19
C PRO A 207 2.41 -8.03 9.11
N LEU A 208 1.40 -7.17 8.97
CA LEU A 208 0.06 -7.49 9.44
C LEU A 208 -0.52 -8.63 8.57
N PRO A 209 -1.28 -9.57 9.17
CA PRO A 209 -2.00 -10.57 8.39
C PRO A 209 -2.93 -9.86 7.40
N THR A 210 -2.89 -10.29 6.15
CA THR A 210 -3.83 -9.84 5.12
C THR A 210 -5.24 -10.19 5.58
N PRO A 211 -6.20 -9.26 5.62
CA PRO A 211 -7.58 -9.63 5.94
C PRO A 211 -8.05 -10.65 4.90
N GLU A 212 -8.58 -11.78 5.37
CA GLU A 212 -9.16 -12.80 4.49
C GLU A 212 -10.27 -12.15 3.64
N PRO A 213 -10.28 -12.35 2.31
CA PRO A 213 -11.44 -12.00 1.52
C PRO A 213 -12.59 -12.91 1.95
N VAL A 214 -13.58 -12.32 2.64
CA VAL A 214 -14.86 -13.00 2.90
C VAL A 214 -15.54 -13.22 1.55
N VAL A 215 -15.45 -14.44 1.05
CA VAL A 215 -16.22 -14.87 -0.12
C VAL A 215 -17.68 -14.97 0.34
N PRO A 216 -18.63 -14.25 -0.29
CA PRO A 216 -20.03 -14.45 0.03
C PRO A 216 -20.42 -15.88 -0.35
N GLU A 217 -20.97 -16.63 0.62
CA GLU A 217 -21.60 -17.92 0.36
C GLU A 217 -22.78 -17.72 -0.60
N GLU A 218 -22.79 -18.46 -1.71
CA GLU A 218 -23.92 -18.54 -2.66
C GLU A 218 -25.11 -19.32 -2.08
#